data_AF-A0A975D056-F1
#
_entry.id   AF-A0A975D056-F1
#
_cell.length_a   1.000
_cell.length_b   1.000
_cell.length_c   1.000
_cell.angle_alpha   90.00
_cell.angle_beta   90.00
_cell.angle_gamma   90.00
#
_symmetry.space_group_name_H-M   'P 1'
#
loop_
_entity.id
_entity.type
_entity.pdbx_description
1 polymer ?
#
loop_
_entity_poly.entity_id
_entity_poly.type
_entity_poly.pdbx_seq_one_letter_code
_entity_poly.pdbx_strand_id
1 'polypeptide(L)'
;MTRIAAAVANDPAENPRAVIGSNRPPIDEQVVIDLAEALVAEGLTKRIEDLLASFGRAPEITSPEIAGRYAEIIKQMVAAQKAVEAEREKLNRPLLTAQRALKGRADAVVASLKEAETVARARLKKFDDHIAELERQREAEAQRIAEQERQRLQAIADQEAQKERDRLQAIENERAAAEAREAAVVEVQAETVEVAVEVTTNAGPIAQGDFGAKVSRTTTWKHEIISVRQLPDSILKHAKVVEAIDKVIAAQVRSGTREMKGVRIFAETGIAIR
;
A
#
# COMPACT_ATOMS: atom_id res chain seq x y z
N MET A 1 24.95 68.88 6.93
CA MET A 1 24.23 69.98 6.26
C MET A 1 23.95 69.56 4.83
N THR A 2 22.68 69.48 4.44
CA THR A 2 22.09 69.90 3.13
C THR A 2 22.86 69.49 1.85
N ARG A 3 22.28 68.77 0.88
CA ARG A 3 21.06 69.12 0.13
C ARG A 3 20.42 67.92 -0.56
N ILE A 4 19.09 67.92 -0.47
CA ILE A 4 18.14 67.24 -1.34
C ILE A 4 18.21 67.92 -2.73
N ALA A 5 18.36 67.14 -3.79
CA ALA A 5 18.09 67.58 -5.15
C ALA A 5 17.00 66.68 -5.74
N ALA A 6 15.83 67.27 -5.93
CA ALA A 6 14.71 66.68 -6.64
C ALA A 6 14.95 66.81 -8.16
N ALA A 7 14.62 65.75 -8.90
CA ALA A 7 14.26 65.86 -10.31
C ALA A 7 12.93 65.13 -10.50
N VAL A 8 11.88 65.93 -10.66
CA VAL A 8 10.55 65.49 -11.10
C VAL A 8 10.65 65.26 -12.61
N ALA A 9 10.48 64.02 -13.04
CA ALA A 9 10.07 63.70 -14.40
C ALA A 9 8.65 63.12 -14.31
N ASN A 10 7.69 63.94 -14.77
CA ASN A 10 6.34 63.51 -15.09
C ASN A 10 6.43 62.52 -16.26
N ASP A 11 6.29 61.23 -15.98
CA ASP A 11 5.72 60.29 -16.93
C ASP A 11 4.31 59.96 -16.42
N PRO A 12 3.24 60.27 -17.16
CA PRO A 12 1.95 59.69 -16.84
C PRO A 12 2.10 58.19 -17.10
N ALA A 13 2.33 57.43 -16.03
CA ALA A 13 2.19 56.00 -16.03
C ALA A 13 0.80 55.68 -16.59
N GLU A 14 0.73 55.30 -17.87
CA GLU A 14 -0.39 54.54 -18.41
C GLU A 14 -0.58 53.38 -17.45
N ASN A 15 -1.62 53.47 -16.64
CA ASN A 15 -1.98 52.44 -15.69
C ASN A 15 -2.43 51.23 -16.54
N PRO A 16 -1.67 50.13 -16.64
CA PRO A 16 -2.03 48.99 -17.49
C PRO A 16 -3.21 48.18 -16.92
N ARG A 17 -3.88 48.70 -15.89
CA ARG A 17 -4.98 48.07 -15.16
C ARG A 17 -6.31 48.73 -15.48
N ALA A 18 -6.75 48.58 -16.73
CA ALA A 18 -8.18 48.58 -17.08
C ALA A 18 -8.41 48.07 -18.51
N VAL A 19 -7.83 46.93 -18.90
CA VAL A 19 -8.43 46.15 -19.97
C VAL A 19 -9.71 45.57 -19.38
N ILE A 20 -10.85 46.19 -19.72
CA ILE A 20 -12.20 45.74 -19.38
C ILE A 20 -12.24 44.22 -19.58
N GLY A 21 -12.57 43.51 -18.50
CA GLY A 21 -12.47 42.06 -18.41
C GLY A 21 -13.06 41.40 -19.64
N SER A 22 -12.24 40.64 -20.36
CA SER A 22 -12.73 39.72 -21.37
C SER A 22 -13.70 38.79 -20.64
N ASN A 23 -14.99 38.95 -20.88
CA ASN A 23 -16.05 38.08 -20.37
C ASN A 23 -15.94 36.71 -21.06
N ARG A 24 -14.81 36.04 -20.84
CA ARG A 24 -14.58 34.70 -21.34
C ARG A 24 -15.35 33.75 -20.43
N PRO A 25 -16.10 32.80 -21.01
CA PRO A 25 -16.77 31.78 -20.23
C PRO A 25 -15.74 30.98 -19.40
N PRO A 26 -16.20 30.33 -18.32
CA PRO A 26 -15.43 29.34 -17.59
C PRO A 26 -14.71 28.36 -18.53
N ILE A 27 -13.53 27.87 -18.12
CA ILE A 27 -12.66 27.07 -19.01
C ILE A 27 -13.32 25.77 -19.48
N ASP A 28 -14.17 25.19 -18.64
CA ASP A 28 -14.99 24.02 -18.93
C ASP A 28 -16.05 24.32 -20.01
N GLU A 29 -16.69 25.47 -19.94
CA GLU A 29 -17.63 25.93 -20.98
C GLU A 29 -16.90 26.30 -22.28
N GLN A 30 -15.76 27.00 -22.18
CA GLN A 30 -14.95 27.40 -23.33
C GLN A 30 -14.48 26.20 -24.17
N VAL A 31 -14.02 25.12 -23.53
CA VAL A 31 -13.54 23.93 -24.24
C VAL A 31 -14.65 23.23 -25.02
N VAL A 32 -15.89 23.27 -24.50
CA VAL A 32 -17.06 22.71 -25.19
C VAL A 32 -17.44 23.58 -26.40
N ILE A 33 -17.39 24.91 -26.25
CA ILE A 33 -17.62 25.86 -27.34
C ILE A 33 -16.56 25.67 -28.44
N ASP A 34 -15.28 25.63 -28.06
CA ASP A 34 -14.16 25.45 -29.00
C ASP A 34 -14.29 24.12 -29.77
N LEU A 35 -14.73 23.04 -29.11
CA LEU A 35 -14.99 21.77 -29.76
C LEU A 35 -16.17 21.88 -30.73
N ALA A 36 -17.29 22.48 -30.33
CA ALA A 36 -18.45 22.65 -31.20
C ALA A 36 -18.11 23.47 -32.45
N GLU A 37 -17.35 24.56 -32.29
CA GLU A 37 -16.87 25.39 -33.40
C GLU A 37 -15.93 24.60 -34.33
N ALA A 38 -14.99 23.83 -33.77
CA ALA A 38 -14.08 22.98 -34.55
C ALA A 38 -14.84 21.90 -35.34
N LEU A 39 -15.82 21.25 -34.72
CA LEU A 39 -16.65 20.23 -35.40
C LEU A 39 -17.48 20.81 -36.55
N VAL A 40 -17.95 22.05 -36.41
CA VAL A 40 -18.66 22.77 -37.48
C VAL A 40 -17.69 23.18 -38.59
N ALA A 41 -16.53 23.74 -38.25
CA ALA A 41 -15.52 24.18 -39.21
C ALA A 41 -14.99 23.03 -40.08
N GLU A 42 -14.77 21.85 -39.49
CA GLU A 42 -14.35 20.63 -40.18
C GLU A 42 -15.51 19.90 -40.90
N GLY A 43 -16.75 20.42 -40.79
CA GLY A 43 -17.95 19.83 -41.41
C GLY A 43 -18.38 18.49 -40.81
N LEU A 44 -17.84 18.11 -39.64
CA LEU A 44 -18.12 16.83 -38.98
C LEU A 44 -19.56 16.75 -38.47
N THR A 45 -20.11 17.85 -37.95
CA THR A 45 -21.51 17.90 -37.47
C THR A 45 -22.48 17.51 -38.58
N LYS A 46 -22.36 18.15 -39.75
CA LYS A 46 -23.19 17.85 -40.91
C LYS A 46 -23.00 16.40 -41.40
N ARG A 47 -21.75 15.93 -41.46
CA ARG A 47 -21.44 14.56 -41.86
C ARG A 47 -22.09 13.52 -40.93
N ILE A 48 -22.09 13.77 -39.63
CA ILE A 48 -22.72 12.89 -38.63
C ILE A 48 -24.24 12.87 -38.84
N GLU A 49 -24.87 14.04 -39.02
CA GLU A 49 -26.30 14.15 -39.33
C GLU A 49 -26.68 13.37 -40.60
N ASP A 50 -25.89 13.53 -41.67
CA ASP A 50 -26.11 12.81 -42.94
C ASP A 50 -25.99 11.29 -42.76
N LEU A 51 -25.02 10.82 -41.97
CA LEU A 51 -24.84 9.39 -41.67
C LEU A 51 -25.99 8.82 -40.83
N LEU A 52 -26.45 9.57 -39.82
CA LEU A 52 -27.59 9.18 -38.99
C LEU A 52 -28.88 9.14 -39.82
N ALA A 53 -29.09 10.13 -40.70
CA ALA A 53 -30.22 10.14 -41.62
C ALA A 53 -30.14 8.98 -42.64
N SER A 54 -28.93 8.64 -43.12
CA SER A 54 -28.70 7.49 -44.00
C SER A 54 -29.06 6.17 -43.29
N PHE A 55 -28.60 5.99 -42.05
CA PHE A 55 -28.92 4.82 -41.24
C PHE A 55 -30.42 4.72 -40.92
N GLY A 56 -31.07 5.84 -40.58
CA GLY A 56 -32.52 5.87 -40.30
C GLY A 56 -33.39 5.49 -41.50
N ARG A 57 -32.87 5.64 -42.74
CA ARG A 57 -33.54 5.21 -43.97
C ARG A 57 -33.14 3.81 -44.44
N ALA A 58 -32.21 3.14 -43.75
CA ALA A 58 -31.70 1.85 -44.17
C ALA A 58 -32.75 0.74 -43.97
N PRO A 59 -33.00 -0.12 -44.98
CA PRO A 59 -33.97 -1.22 -44.90
C PRO A 59 -33.45 -2.39 -44.05
N GLU A 60 -34.35 -3.25 -43.57
CA GLU A 60 -33.97 -4.47 -42.84
C GLU A 60 -33.01 -5.35 -43.64
N ILE A 61 -32.06 -5.99 -42.95
CA ILE A 61 -31.02 -6.83 -43.56
C ILE A 61 -31.65 -8.16 -43.98
N THR A 62 -32.16 -8.22 -45.21
CA THR A 62 -32.73 -9.44 -45.80
C THR A 62 -31.82 -10.10 -46.84
N SER A 63 -30.75 -9.41 -47.26
CA SER A 63 -29.82 -9.91 -48.27
C SER A 63 -28.35 -9.57 -47.95
N PRO A 64 -27.38 -10.33 -48.50
CA PRO A 64 -25.95 -10.04 -48.35
C PRO A 64 -25.54 -8.65 -48.87
N GLU A 65 -26.20 -8.15 -49.92
CA GLU A 65 -25.94 -6.83 -50.49
C GLU A 65 -26.38 -5.73 -49.52
N ILE A 66 -27.52 -5.90 -48.85
CA ILE A 66 -27.97 -4.98 -47.80
C ILE A 66 -27.00 -5.02 -46.63
N ALA A 67 -26.57 -6.20 -46.20
CA ALA A 67 -25.55 -6.35 -45.16
C ALA A 67 -24.24 -5.63 -45.51
N GLY A 68 -23.82 -5.69 -46.79
CA GLY A 68 -22.67 -4.94 -47.30
C GLY A 68 -22.82 -3.42 -47.19
N ARG A 69 -24.02 -2.87 -47.44
CA ARG A 69 -24.30 -1.44 -47.26
C ARG A 69 -24.25 -1.02 -45.79
N TYR A 70 -24.76 -1.85 -44.89
CA TYR A 70 -24.63 -1.61 -43.45
C TYR A 70 -23.17 -1.60 -43.01
N ALA A 71 -22.36 -2.54 -43.51
CA ALA A 71 -20.92 -2.56 -43.20
C ALA A 71 -20.22 -1.26 -43.63
N GLU A 72 -20.57 -0.72 -44.80
CA GLU A 72 -20.03 0.55 -45.29
C GLU A 72 -20.50 1.76 -44.47
N ILE A 73 -21.79 1.83 -44.12
CA ILE A 73 -22.31 2.88 -43.22
C ILE A 73 -21.61 2.83 -41.86
N ILE A 74 -21.44 1.63 -41.29
CA ILE A 74 -20.75 1.45 -40.01
C ILE A 74 -19.29 1.91 -40.12
N LYS A 75 -18.60 1.57 -41.21
CA LYS A 75 -17.22 2.03 -41.44
C LYS A 75 -17.14 3.57 -41.51
N GLN A 76 -18.08 4.21 -42.17
CA GLN A 76 -18.13 5.68 -42.25
C GLN A 76 -18.45 6.32 -40.89
N MET A 77 -19.35 5.72 -40.11
CA MET A 77 -19.63 6.16 -38.73
C MET A 77 -18.42 6.02 -37.83
N VAL A 78 -17.68 4.91 -37.91
CA VAL A 78 -16.44 4.70 -37.15
C VAL A 78 -15.38 5.73 -37.56
N ALA A 79 -15.27 6.06 -38.85
CA ALA A 79 -14.35 7.11 -39.32
C ALA A 79 -14.74 8.50 -38.79
N ALA A 80 -16.04 8.84 -38.79
CA ALA A 80 -16.53 10.10 -38.22
C ALA A 80 -16.29 10.17 -36.70
N GLN A 81 -16.52 9.07 -35.98
CA GLN A 81 -16.22 8.96 -34.55
C GLN A 81 -14.73 9.22 -34.27
N LYS A 82 -13.83 8.62 -35.04
CA LYS A 82 -12.39 8.84 -34.92
C LYS A 82 -11.98 10.28 -35.22
N ALA A 83 -12.64 10.94 -36.16
CA ALA A 83 -12.37 12.34 -36.48
C ALA A 83 -12.77 13.28 -35.32
N VAL A 84 -13.95 13.08 -34.73
CA VAL A 84 -14.39 13.82 -33.53
C VAL A 84 -13.42 13.62 -32.37
N GLU A 85 -12.98 12.37 -32.16
CA GLU A 85 -12.01 12.01 -31.13
C GLU A 85 -10.66 12.71 -31.35
N ALA A 86 -10.21 12.82 -32.59
CA ALA A 86 -8.96 13.52 -32.93
C ALA A 86 -9.05 15.02 -32.64
N GLU A 87 -10.16 15.69 -32.95
CA GLU A 87 -10.37 17.10 -32.59
C GLU A 87 -10.39 17.30 -31.08
N ARG A 88 -11.07 16.41 -30.34
CA ARG A 88 -11.04 16.40 -28.88
C ARG A 88 -9.61 16.27 -28.36
N GLU A 89 -8.82 15.37 -28.92
CA GLU A 89 -7.42 15.18 -28.50
C GLU A 89 -6.56 16.42 -28.76
N LYS A 90 -6.73 17.08 -29.92
CA LYS A 90 -6.03 18.33 -30.24
C LYS A 90 -6.30 19.42 -29.20
N LEU A 91 -7.55 19.62 -28.81
CA LEU A 91 -7.94 20.60 -27.80
C LEU A 91 -7.50 20.21 -26.38
N ASN A 92 -7.52 18.91 -26.06
CA ASN A 92 -7.14 18.42 -24.74
C ASN A 92 -5.62 18.40 -24.51
N ARG A 93 -4.82 18.23 -25.56
CA ARG A 93 -3.35 18.16 -25.49
C ARG A 93 -2.68 19.34 -24.75
N PRO A 94 -3.02 20.62 -25.00
CA PRO A 94 -2.46 21.74 -24.23
C PRO A 94 -2.87 21.69 -22.76
N LEU A 95 -4.12 21.31 -22.45
CA LEU A 95 -4.61 21.17 -21.07
C LEU A 95 -3.85 20.09 -20.30
N LEU A 96 -3.65 18.91 -20.92
CA LEU A 96 -2.85 17.84 -20.35
C LEU A 96 -1.38 18.24 -20.16
N THR A 97 -0.84 19.04 -21.09
CA THR A 97 0.54 19.55 -20.99
C THR A 97 0.67 20.52 -19.81
N ALA A 98 -0.29 21.44 -19.66
CA ALA A 98 -0.35 22.35 -18.51
C ALA A 98 -0.52 21.59 -17.19
N GLN A 99 -1.39 20.59 -17.15
CA GLN A 99 -1.58 19.73 -15.98
C GLN A 99 -0.30 18.97 -15.61
N ARG A 100 0.42 18.42 -16.59
CA ARG A 100 1.70 17.74 -16.36
C ARG A 100 2.78 18.70 -15.86
N ALA A 101 2.83 19.93 -16.38
CA ALA A 101 3.76 20.95 -15.93
C ALA A 101 3.48 21.37 -14.47
N LEU A 102 2.21 21.61 -14.14
CA LEU A 102 1.77 21.90 -12.77
C LEU A 102 2.14 20.75 -11.82
N LYS A 103 1.81 19.52 -12.20
CA LYS A 103 2.15 18.33 -11.43
C LYS A 103 3.67 18.20 -11.24
N GLY A 104 4.46 18.35 -12.30
CA GLY A 104 5.92 18.28 -12.22
C GLY A 104 6.50 19.33 -11.26
N ARG A 105 5.95 20.54 -11.24
CA ARG A 105 6.35 21.59 -10.28
C ARG A 105 5.97 21.21 -8.85
N ALA A 106 4.75 20.72 -8.64
CA ALA A 106 4.29 20.28 -7.31
C ALA A 106 5.14 19.10 -6.80
N ASP A 107 5.41 18.11 -7.66
CA ASP A 107 6.25 16.96 -7.34
C ASP A 107 7.68 17.40 -6.99
N ALA A 108 8.24 18.39 -7.70
CA ALA A 108 9.57 18.95 -7.38
C ALA A 108 9.61 19.63 -6.01
N VAL A 109 8.55 20.35 -5.62
CA VAL A 109 8.43 20.95 -4.29
C VAL A 109 8.30 19.88 -3.20
N VAL A 110 7.49 18.84 -3.46
CA VAL A 110 7.27 17.74 -2.53
C VAL A 110 8.49 16.81 -2.42
N ALA A 111 9.31 16.70 -3.46
CA ALA A 111 10.49 15.84 -3.47
C ALA A 111 11.47 16.17 -2.34
N SER A 112 11.83 17.44 -2.16
CA SER A 112 12.71 17.88 -1.07
C SER A 112 12.10 17.63 0.31
N LEU A 113 10.78 17.76 0.45
CA LEU A 113 10.08 17.42 1.69
C LEU A 113 10.12 15.92 1.97
N LYS A 114 9.92 15.07 0.96
CA LYS A 114 10.01 13.61 1.09
C LYS A 114 11.43 13.15 1.43
N GLU A 115 12.45 13.77 0.85
CA GLU A 115 13.85 13.50 1.20
C GLU A 115 14.12 13.86 2.66
N ALA A 116 13.72 15.05 3.09
CA ALA A 116 13.85 15.48 4.48
C ALA A 116 13.07 14.57 5.45
N GLU A 117 11.84 14.19 5.09
CA GLU A 117 11.02 13.25 5.85
C GLU A 117 11.71 11.87 5.96
N THR A 118 12.28 11.37 4.87
CA THR A 118 13.00 10.09 4.85
C THR A 118 14.19 10.12 5.80
N VAL A 119 14.97 11.19 5.77
CA VAL A 119 16.10 11.40 6.69
C VAL A 119 15.61 11.50 8.13
N ALA A 120 14.53 12.24 8.40
CA ALA A 120 13.96 12.37 9.73
C ALA A 120 13.46 11.03 10.28
N ARG A 121 12.76 10.23 9.46
CA ARG A 121 12.32 8.87 9.81
C ARG A 121 13.50 7.93 10.08
N ALA A 122 14.56 8.02 9.28
CA ALA A 122 15.77 7.23 9.51
C ALA A 122 16.47 7.60 10.83
N ARG A 123 16.50 8.89 11.19
CA ARG A 123 17.03 9.35 12.49
C ARG A 123 16.16 8.86 13.65
N LEU A 124 14.84 8.94 13.52
CA LEU A 124 13.91 8.44 14.52
C LEU A 124 14.06 6.93 14.72
N LYS A 125 14.22 6.15 13.64
CA LYS A 125 14.49 4.72 13.72
C LYS A 125 15.80 4.43 14.45
N LYS A 126 16.89 5.14 14.13
CA LYS A 126 18.18 4.97 14.83
C LYS A 126 18.07 5.25 16.33
N PHE A 127 17.29 6.25 16.70
CA PHE A 127 17.00 6.53 18.12
C PHE A 127 16.23 5.38 18.77
N ASP A 128 15.18 4.89 18.12
CA ASP A 128 14.38 3.75 18.62
C ASP A 128 15.22 2.46 18.76
N ASP A 129 16.06 2.17 17.76
CA ASP A 129 17.01 1.05 17.79
C ASP A 129 18.01 1.19 18.96
N HIS A 130 18.48 2.40 19.25
CA HIS A 130 19.38 2.67 20.37
C HIS A 130 18.72 2.46 21.73
N ILE A 131 17.47 2.93 21.89
CA ILE A 131 16.70 2.67 23.12
C ILE A 131 16.47 1.17 23.30
N ALA A 132 16.10 0.44 22.24
CA ALA A 132 15.92 -1.01 22.30
C ALA A 132 17.22 -1.78 22.62
N GLU A 133 18.38 -1.27 22.20
CA GLU A 133 19.68 -1.84 22.60
C GLU A 133 19.98 -1.58 24.09
N LEU A 134 19.73 -0.37 24.59
CA LEU A 134 19.90 -0.06 26.01
C LEU A 134 18.97 -0.90 26.90
N GLU A 135 17.72 -1.11 26.47
CA GLU A 135 16.77 -2.00 27.14
C GLU A 135 17.31 -3.44 27.20
N ARG A 136 17.79 -3.98 26.07
CA ARG A 136 18.41 -5.33 26.03
C ARG A 136 19.65 -5.45 26.91
N GLN A 137 20.48 -4.41 26.98
CA GLN A 137 21.67 -4.42 27.85
C GLN A 137 21.29 -4.44 29.33
N ARG A 138 20.29 -3.65 29.73
CA ARG A 138 19.77 -3.66 31.10
C ARG A 138 19.17 -5.00 31.48
N GLU A 139 18.41 -5.63 30.58
CA GLU A 139 17.85 -6.96 30.78
C GLU A 139 18.95 -8.01 30.93
N ALA A 140 19.98 -7.97 30.07
CA ALA A 140 21.12 -8.89 30.15
C ALA A 140 21.96 -8.69 31.43
N GLU A 141 22.10 -7.45 31.92
CA GLU A 141 22.75 -7.18 33.21
C GLU A 141 21.91 -7.67 34.39
N ALA A 142 20.60 -7.44 34.37
CA ALA A 142 19.69 -7.94 35.40
C ALA A 142 19.68 -9.48 35.45
N GLN A 143 19.68 -10.14 34.29
CA GLN A 143 19.79 -11.60 34.20
C GLN A 143 21.11 -12.11 34.76
N ARG A 144 22.24 -11.47 34.42
CA ARG A 144 23.56 -11.83 34.97
C ARG A 144 23.61 -11.68 36.50
N ILE A 145 23.05 -10.61 37.05
CA ILE A 145 22.99 -10.41 38.51
C ILE A 145 22.10 -11.47 39.16
N ALA A 146 20.92 -11.74 38.60
CA ALA A 146 20.01 -12.78 39.12
C ALA A 146 20.60 -14.19 39.02
N GLU A 147 21.39 -14.49 37.99
CA GLU A 147 22.13 -15.75 37.89
C GLU A 147 23.24 -15.85 38.94
N GLN A 148 24.01 -14.78 39.16
CA GLN A 148 25.04 -14.75 40.20
C GLN A 148 24.44 -14.90 41.61
N GLU A 149 23.29 -14.28 41.87
CA GLU A 149 22.58 -14.41 43.14
C GLU A 149 22.02 -15.83 43.33
N ARG A 150 21.43 -16.42 42.27
CA ARG A 150 21.00 -17.83 42.28
C ARG A 150 22.16 -18.78 42.54
N GLN A 151 23.31 -18.58 41.90
CA GLN A 151 24.50 -19.39 42.13
C GLN A 151 25.02 -19.25 43.57
N ARG A 152 24.99 -18.05 44.15
CA ARG A 152 25.38 -17.83 45.56
C ARG A 152 24.44 -18.51 46.53
N LEU A 153 23.13 -18.36 46.34
CA LEU A 153 22.12 -19.02 47.17
C LEU A 153 22.22 -20.54 47.05
N GLN A 154 22.43 -21.06 45.84
CA GLN A 154 22.61 -22.48 45.61
C GLN A 154 23.89 -23.00 46.29
N ALA A 155 25.00 -22.28 46.21
CA ALA A 155 26.23 -22.66 46.92
C ALA A 155 26.08 -22.65 48.45
N ILE A 156 25.29 -21.72 49.01
CA ILE A 156 24.97 -21.70 50.45
C ILE A 156 24.09 -22.90 50.82
N ALA A 157 23.04 -23.16 50.03
CA ALA A 157 22.15 -24.29 50.23
C ALA A 157 22.90 -25.64 50.11
N ASP A 158 23.81 -25.77 49.14
CA ASP A 158 24.66 -26.96 48.97
C ASP A 158 25.62 -27.15 50.14
N GLN A 159 26.19 -26.08 50.69
CA GLN A 159 27.03 -26.16 51.90
C GLN A 159 26.23 -26.54 53.15
N GLU A 160 25.01 -26.03 53.31
CA GLU A 160 24.12 -26.42 54.41
C GLU A 160 23.65 -27.86 54.26
N ALA A 161 23.26 -28.27 53.06
CA ALA A 161 22.90 -29.64 52.74
C ALA A 161 24.07 -30.59 52.98
N GLN A 162 25.30 -30.19 52.65
CA GLN A 162 26.49 -31.00 52.93
C GLN A 162 26.74 -31.11 54.43
N LYS A 163 26.65 -30.02 55.20
CA LYS A 163 26.78 -30.06 56.66
C LYS A 163 25.71 -30.93 57.31
N GLU A 164 24.48 -30.89 56.79
CA GLU A 164 23.39 -31.72 57.30
C GLU A 164 23.58 -33.19 56.89
N ARG A 165 24.06 -33.46 55.67
CA ARG A 165 24.47 -34.81 55.27
C ARG A 165 25.61 -35.33 56.13
N ASP A 166 26.62 -34.51 56.43
CA ASP A 166 27.74 -34.90 57.29
C ASP A 166 27.25 -35.15 58.74
N ARG A 167 26.27 -34.38 59.23
CA ARG A 167 25.61 -34.61 60.53
C ARG A 167 24.79 -35.89 60.53
N LEU A 168 23.94 -36.08 59.52
CA LEU A 168 23.12 -37.28 59.38
C LEU A 168 24.00 -38.51 59.19
N GLN A 169 25.09 -38.41 58.44
CA GLN A 169 26.05 -39.49 58.27
C GLN A 169 26.85 -39.74 59.57
N ALA A 170 27.14 -38.72 60.37
CA ALA A 170 27.69 -38.94 61.72
C ALA A 170 26.68 -39.64 62.63
N ILE A 171 25.42 -39.23 62.61
CA ILE A 171 24.31 -39.87 63.34
C ILE A 171 24.05 -41.28 62.80
N GLU A 172 24.17 -41.53 61.50
CA GLU A 172 24.03 -42.84 60.85
C GLU A 172 25.26 -43.71 61.07
N ASN A 173 26.45 -43.16 61.24
CA ASN A 173 27.63 -43.92 61.65
C ASN A 173 27.52 -44.29 63.14
N GLU A 174 26.99 -43.39 63.97
CA GLU A 174 26.70 -43.63 65.39
C GLU A 174 25.50 -44.56 65.57
N ARG A 175 24.47 -44.43 64.72
CA ARG A 175 23.37 -45.37 64.61
C ARG A 175 23.81 -46.66 63.99
N ALA A 176 24.61 -46.77 62.94
CA ALA A 176 25.13 -48.06 62.46
C ALA A 176 25.98 -48.76 63.53
N ALA A 177 26.65 -47.99 64.40
CA ALA A 177 27.27 -48.51 65.62
C ALA A 177 26.24 -48.98 66.68
N ALA A 178 25.02 -48.44 66.69
CA ALA A 178 23.91 -48.82 67.58
C ALA A 178 22.85 -49.77 66.94
N GLU A 179 22.73 -49.83 65.61
CA GLU A 179 21.69 -50.37 64.71
C GLU A 179 22.25 -51.58 63.94
N ALA A 180 23.44 -52.04 64.36
CA ALA A 180 23.61 -53.46 64.69
C ALA A 180 22.54 -53.99 65.68
N ARG A 181 21.58 -53.17 66.14
CA ARG A 181 20.37 -53.52 66.90
C ARG A 181 19.06 -52.80 66.43
N GLU A 182 18.61 -53.05 65.19
CA GLU A 182 17.21 -52.88 64.69
C GLU A 182 16.84 -51.57 63.95
N ALA A 183 16.30 -51.73 62.72
CA ALA A 183 16.06 -50.68 61.75
C ALA A 183 14.60 -50.53 61.24
N ALA A 184 14.29 -49.27 60.84
CA ALA A 184 13.67 -48.84 59.57
C ALA A 184 12.45 -47.86 59.64
N VAL A 185 12.50 -46.82 58.78
CA VAL A 185 11.62 -45.63 58.63
C VAL A 185 10.97 -45.60 57.21
N VAL A 186 9.90 -44.83 56.99
CA VAL A 186 9.12 -44.68 55.73
C VAL A 186 9.07 -43.21 55.22
N GLU A 187 9.05 -43.02 53.89
CA GLU A 187 9.17 -41.76 53.11
C GLU A 187 7.85 -41.07 52.65
N VAL A 188 7.99 -39.84 52.12
CA VAL A 188 7.01 -38.77 51.81
C VAL A 188 6.86 -38.52 50.28
N GLN A 189 5.72 -37.98 49.81
CA GLN A 189 5.46 -37.54 48.42
C GLN A 189 5.23 -36.01 48.29
N ALA A 190 5.57 -35.43 47.14
CA ALA A 190 5.45 -34.00 46.80
C ALA A 190 4.59 -33.76 45.54
N GLU A 191 3.94 -32.58 45.45
CA GLU A 191 3.03 -32.16 44.37
C GLU A 191 3.50 -30.83 43.74
N THR A 192 3.30 -30.66 42.43
CA THR A 192 3.72 -29.49 41.62
C THR A 192 2.52 -28.76 41.00
N VAL A 193 2.56 -27.42 41.00
CA VAL A 193 1.53 -26.53 40.40
C VAL A 193 2.15 -25.71 39.26
N GLU A 194 1.47 -25.66 38.11
CA GLU A 194 1.83 -24.85 36.95
C GLU A 194 1.17 -23.46 36.98
N VAL A 195 1.92 -22.43 36.60
CA VAL A 195 1.49 -21.03 36.52
C VAL A 195 1.35 -20.61 35.06
N ALA A 196 0.18 -20.08 34.68
CA ALA A 196 -0.03 -19.42 33.39
C ALA A 196 0.17 -17.90 33.52
N VAL A 197 0.95 -17.31 32.61
CA VAL A 197 1.17 -15.86 32.51
C VAL A 197 0.59 -15.36 31.19
N GLU A 198 -0.41 -14.48 31.25
CA GLU A 198 -0.83 -13.65 30.11
C GLU A 198 -0.16 -12.27 30.23
N VAL A 199 0.55 -11.85 29.17
CA VAL A 199 1.05 -10.48 29.02
C VAL A 199 0.39 -9.85 27.81
N THR A 200 -0.46 -8.86 28.05
CA THR A 200 -0.83 -7.87 27.04
C THR A 200 -0.47 -6.49 27.58
N THR A 201 0.55 -5.86 27.01
CA THR A 201 0.87 -4.46 27.27
C THR A 201 0.93 -3.70 25.95
N ASN A 202 -0.13 -2.95 25.65
CA ASN A 202 -0.01 -1.83 24.74
C ASN A 202 0.73 -0.72 25.50
N ALA A 203 2.04 -0.63 25.28
CA ALA A 203 2.86 0.41 25.86
C ALA A 203 2.42 1.79 25.33
N GLY A 204 2.33 2.78 26.21
CA GLY A 204 2.00 4.16 25.88
C GLY A 204 3.02 4.83 24.92
N PRO A 205 2.74 6.06 24.44
CA PRO A 205 3.57 6.73 23.44
C PRO A 205 4.99 6.96 23.97
N ILE A 206 5.99 6.67 23.13
CA ILE A 206 7.42 6.68 23.47
C ILE A 206 7.96 8.12 23.56
N ALA A 207 7.40 9.02 22.75
CA ALA A 207 7.76 10.43 22.74
C ALA A 207 6.61 11.30 22.20
N GLN A 208 6.52 12.53 22.71
CA GLN A 208 5.59 13.56 22.25
C GLN A 208 6.40 14.79 21.82
N GLY A 209 6.16 15.28 20.60
CA GLY A 209 6.80 16.48 20.05
C GLY A 209 6.04 17.76 20.39
N ASP A 210 6.70 18.90 20.21
CA ASP A 210 6.20 20.23 20.59
C ASP A 210 4.94 20.66 19.83
N PHE A 211 4.74 20.14 18.62
CA PHE A 211 3.54 20.35 17.81
C PHE A 211 2.46 19.27 18.02
N GLY A 212 2.53 18.49 19.10
CA GLY A 212 1.53 17.48 19.46
C GLY A 212 1.66 16.14 18.74
N ALA A 213 2.71 15.93 17.94
CA ALA A 213 2.99 14.65 17.30
C ALA A 213 3.36 13.59 18.36
N LYS A 214 2.79 12.38 18.26
CA LYS A 214 3.10 11.25 19.15
C LYS A 214 3.76 10.12 18.36
N VAL A 215 4.83 9.55 18.89
CA VAL A 215 5.50 8.38 18.31
C VAL A 215 5.08 7.13 19.07
N SER A 216 4.40 6.21 18.38
CA SER A 216 4.02 4.89 18.90
C SER A 216 4.65 3.79 18.06
N ARG A 217 5.20 2.75 18.71
CA ARG A 217 5.63 1.51 18.02
C ARG A 217 4.38 0.81 17.48
N THR A 218 4.42 0.42 16.21
CA THR A 218 3.37 -0.39 15.58
C THR A 218 4.02 -1.65 15.02
N THR A 219 3.53 -2.82 15.44
CA THR A 219 4.02 -4.11 14.95
C THR A 219 3.26 -4.46 13.67
N THR A 220 3.94 -4.38 12.52
CA THR A 220 3.38 -4.80 11.23
C THR A 220 3.83 -6.22 10.91
N TRP A 221 2.88 -7.14 10.86
CA TRP A 221 3.11 -8.52 10.45
C TRP A 221 3.22 -8.61 8.93
N LYS A 222 4.33 -9.16 8.44
CA LYS A 222 4.52 -9.47 7.01
C LYS A 222 4.34 -10.96 6.79
N HIS A 223 3.91 -11.34 5.59
CA HIS A 223 3.74 -12.72 5.18
C HIS A 223 4.43 -12.96 3.84
N GLU A 224 4.86 -14.20 3.63
CA GLU A 224 5.41 -14.70 2.37
C GLU A 224 4.69 -16.00 2.02
N ILE A 225 4.29 -16.17 0.76
CA ILE A 225 3.60 -17.38 0.31
C ILE A 225 4.66 -18.42 -0.07
N ILE A 226 4.83 -19.42 0.79
CA ILE A 226 5.79 -20.53 0.54
C ILE A 226 5.25 -21.46 -0.56
N SER A 227 3.94 -21.77 -0.55
CA SER A 227 3.31 -22.64 -1.55
C SER A 227 1.83 -22.32 -1.72
N VAL A 228 1.41 -22.04 -2.96
CA VAL A 228 0.02 -21.71 -3.30
C VAL A 228 -0.92 -22.89 -3.05
N ARG A 229 -0.44 -24.14 -3.21
CA ARG A 229 -1.27 -25.35 -3.02
C ARG A 229 -1.58 -25.66 -1.56
N GLN A 230 -0.80 -25.12 -0.62
CA GLN A 230 -1.00 -25.31 0.81
C GLN A 230 -1.86 -24.20 1.43
N LEU A 231 -2.27 -23.20 0.62
CA LEU A 231 -3.15 -22.15 1.10
C LEU A 231 -4.55 -22.71 1.37
N PRO A 232 -5.21 -22.27 2.45
CA PRO A 232 -6.60 -22.63 2.71
C PRO A 232 -7.52 -22.31 1.53
N ASP A 233 -8.50 -23.18 1.31
CA ASP A 233 -9.53 -23.05 0.28
C ASP A 233 -10.29 -21.72 0.34
N SER A 234 -10.43 -21.13 1.54
CA SER A 234 -11.07 -19.82 1.74
C SER A 234 -10.35 -18.68 1.02
N ILE A 235 -9.01 -18.75 0.92
CA ILE A 235 -8.20 -17.76 0.20
C ILE A 235 -8.26 -18.03 -1.31
N LEU A 236 -8.16 -19.30 -1.73
CA LEU A 236 -8.21 -19.67 -3.14
C LEU A 236 -9.55 -19.35 -3.80
N LYS A 237 -10.66 -19.44 -3.03
CA LYS A 237 -12.02 -19.09 -3.48
C LYS A 237 -12.35 -17.59 -3.34
N HIS A 238 -11.42 -16.78 -2.85
CA HIS A 238 -11.65 -15.35 -2.69
C HIS A 238 -11.80 -14.66 -4.05
N ALA A 239 -12.76 -13.74 -4.18
CA ALA A 239 -13.14 -13.12 -5.46
C ALA A 239 -11.94 -12.54 -6.26
N LYS A 240 -11.03 -11.85 -5.58
CA LYS A 240 -9.82 -11.28 -6.20
C LYS A 240 -8.86 -12.34 -6.75
N VAL A 241 -8.77 -13.49 -6.10
CA VAL A 241 -7.90 -14.60 -6.55
C VAL A 241 -8.51 -15.26 -7.77
N VAL A 242 -9.83 -15.48 -7.76
CA VAL A 242 -10.57 -16.01 -8.91
C VAL A 242 -10.46 -15.07 -10.12
N GLU A 243 -10.60 -13.76 -9.93
CA GLU A 243 -10.43 -12.76 -11.01
C GLU A 243 -9.01 -12.80 -11.60
N ALA A 244 -7.98 -12.95 -10.75
CA ALA A 244 -6.61 -13.08 -11.21
C ALA A 244 -6.38 -14.38 -12.01
N ILE A 245 -6.96 -15.49 -11.56
CA ILE A 245 -6.91 -16.78 -12.28
C ILE A 245 -7.61 -16.67 -13.64
N ASP A 246 -8.80 -16.07 -13.68
CA ASP A 246 -9.55 -15.88 -14.93
C ASP A 246 -8.78 -15.03 -15.95
N LYS A 247 -8.14 -13.94 -15.52
CA LYS A 247 -7.28 -13.13 -16.40
C LYS A 247 -6.13 -13.93 -17.02
N VAL A 248 -5.52 -14.83 -16.25
CA VAL A 248 -4.43 -15.70 -16.73
C VAL A 248 -4.98 -16.73 -17.72
N ILE A 249 -6.10 -17.37 -17.41
CA ILE A 249 -6.79 -18.31 -18.31
C ILE A 249 -7.16 -17.60 -19.63
N ALA A 250 -7.78 -16.43 -19.57
CA ALA A 250 -8.17 -15.66 -20.75
C ALA A 250 -6.97 -15.24 -21.62
N ALA A 251 -5.82 -14.95 -21.01
CA ALA A 251 -4.58 -14.69 -21.75
C ALA A 251 -4.07 -15.94 -22.48
N GLN A 252 -4.17 -17.11 -21.83
CA GLN A 252 -3.74 -18.39 -22.39
C GLN A 252 -4.69 -18.94 -23.47
N VAL A 253 -5.99 -18.68 -23.34
CA VAL A 253 -6.96 -18.95 -24.42
C VAL A 253 -6.67 -18.03 -25.61
N ARG A 254 -6.35 -16.75 -25.39
CA ARG A 254 -5.95 -15.84 -26.48
C ARG A 254 -4.67 -16.28 -27.18
N SER A 255 -3.70 -16.88 -26.48
CA SER A 255 -2.47 -17.40 -27.10
C SER A 255 -2.66 -18.69 -27.91
N GLY A 256 -3.86 -19.29 -27.90
CA GLY A 256 -4.20 -20.44 -28.74
C GLY A 256 -4.42 -21.75 -27.99
N THR A 257 -4.37 -21.75 -26.65
CA THR A 257 -4.73 -22.95 -25.88
C THR A 257 -6.23 -23.19 -25.99
N ARG A 258 -6.64 -24.38 -26.43
CA ARG A 258 -8.06 -24.76 -26.61
C ARG A 258 -8.52 -25.85 -25.65
N GLU A 259 -7.59 -26.51 -24.97
CA GLU A 259 -7.86 -27.52 -23.96
C GLU A 259 -7.08 -27.20 -22.68
N MET A 260 -7.78 -27.12 -21.55
CA MET A 260 -7.18 -26.90 -20.23
C MET A 260 -7.99 -27.66 -19.18
N LYS A 261 -7.31 -28.42 -18.32
CA LYS A 261 -7.97 -29.21 -17.28
C LYS A 261 -8.72 -28.29 -16.32
N GLY A 262 -10.03 -28.52 -16.16
CA GLY A 262 -10.89 -27.75 -15.26
C GLY A 262 -11.49 -26.47 -15.85
N VAL A 263 -11.23 -26.15 -17.12
CA VAL A 263 -11.80 -24.97 -17.82
C VAL A 263 -12.55 -25.43 -19.06
N ARG A 264 -13.78 -24.95 -19.24
CA ARG A 264 -14.55 -25.14 -20.48
C ARG A 264 -14.33 -23.96 -21.41
N ILE A 265 -13.69 -24.22 -22.56
CA ILE A 265 -13.47 -23.22 -23.61
C ILE A 265 -14.46 -23.50 -24.74
N PHE A 266 -15.21 -22.49 -25.18
CA PHE A 266 -16.17 -22.59 -26.28
C PHE A 266 -15.96 -21.45 -27.28
N ALA A 267 -16.29 -21.71 -28.54
CA ALA A 267 -16.21 -20.72 -29.61
C ALA A 267 -17.55 -19.98 -29.73
N GLU A 268 -17.49 -18.65 -29.78
CA GLU A 268 -18.61 -17.79 -30.09
C GLU A 268 -18.28 -17.01 -31.37
N THR A 269 -19.19 -17.05 -32.34
CA THR A 269 -19.00 -16.37 -33.63
C THR A 269 -19.56 -14.96 -33.54
N GLY A 270 -18.69 -13.95 -33.65
CA GLY A 270 -19.06 -12.54 -33.72
C GLY A 270 -18.78 -11.95 -35.10
N ILE A 271 -19.52 -10.90 -35.46
CA ILE A 271 -19.26 -10.11 -36.67
C ILE A 271 -18.23 -9.02 -36.31
N ALA A 272 -17.08 -9.02 -36.99
CA ALA A 272 -16.08 -7.97 -36.86
C ALA A 272 -16.04 -7.13 -38.14
N ILE A 273 -16.22 -5.82 -38.00
CA ILE A 273 -16.11 -4.85 -39.10
C ILE A 273 -14.72 -4.20 -38.97
N ARG A 274 -13.90 -4.31 -40.02
CA ARG A 274 -12.54 -3.75 -40.08
C ARG A 274 -12.46 -2.55 -41.02
#